data_AF-G7CAW3-F1
#
_entry.id   AF-G7CAW3-F1
#
_cell.length_a   1.000
_cell.length_b   1.000
_cell.length_c   1.000
_cell.angle_alpha   90.00
_cell.angle_beta   90.00
_cell.angle_gamma   90.00
#
_symmetry.space_group_name_H-M   'P 1'
#
loop_
_entity.id
_entity.type
_entity.pdbx_description
1 polymer ?
#
loop_
_entity_poly.entity_id
_entity_poly.type
_entity_poly.pdbx_seq_one_letter_code
_entity_poly.pdbx_strand_id
1 'polypeptide(L)'
;MFRDTYVRADSIETVIHEYTLEAAVDPGTGVVLRSQAVPRVLPWQECPGAAPSATRIAGMALEELHFRVRRELNGTSTCTHLNDLLRSIADAAALIPLLDIG
;
A
#
# COMPACT_ATOMS: atom_id res chain seq x y z
N MET A 1 0.53 -8.10 4.84
CA MET A 1 1.47 -8.54 3.79
C MET A 1 0.70 -8.64 2.49
N PHE A 2 1.24 -8.12 1.40
CA PHE A 2 0.62 -8.19 0.07
C PHE A 2 1.61 -8.79 -0.92
N ARG A 3 1.12 -9.75 -1.72
CA ARG A 3 1.89 -10.47 -2.73
C ARG A 3 1.10 -10.46 -4.02
N ASP A 4 1.70 -9.86 -5.04
CA ASP A 4 1.21 -9.91 -6.40
C ASP A 4 1.93 -11.03 -7.16
N THR A 5 1.19 -11.77 -7.98
CA THR A 5 1.66 -13.00 -8.63
C THR A 5 1.12 -13.10 -10.05
N TYR A 6 1.86 -13.77 -10.92
CA TYR A 6 1.40 -14.18 -12.23
C TYR A 6 1.79 -15.63 -12.52
N VAL A 7 1.08 -16.25 -13.45
CA VAL A 7 1.42 -17.57 -13.96
C VAL A 7 2.29 -17.41 -15.20
N ARG A 8 3.50 -17.96 -15.16
CA ARG A 8 4.41 -17.98 -16.32
C ARG A 8 3.91 -18.94 -17.39
N ALA A 9 4.49 -18.85 -18.60
CA ALA A 9 4.14 -19.73 -19.72
C ALA A 9 4.38 -21.24 -19.43
N ASP A 10 5.26 -21.56 -18.48
CA ASP A 10 5.50 -22.92 -17.98
C ASP A 10 4.56 -23.34 -16.84
N SER A 11 3.47 -22.59 -16.62
CA SER A 11 2.46 -22.83 -15.57
C SER A 11 2.96 -22.71 -14.13
N ILE A 12 4.10 -22.03 -13.92
CA ILE A 12 4.63 -21.76 -12.58
C ILE A 12 4.15 -20.40 -12.08
N GLU A 13 3.45 -20.39 -10.95
CA GLU A 13 3.12 -19.18 -10.21
C GLU A 13 4.40 -18.48 -9.73
N THR A 14 4.53 -17.21 -10.03
CA THR A 14 5.72 -16.42 -9.76
C THR A 14 5.32 -15.09 -9.14
N VAL A 15 6.03 -14.69 -8.09
CA VAL A 15 5.81 -13.42 -7.42
C VAL A 15 6.34 -12.27 -8.26
N ILE A 16 5.48 -11.30 -8.55
CA ILE A 16 5.83 -10.03 -9.20
C ILE A 16 6.33 -9.04 -8.15
N HIS A 17 5.54 -8.76 -7.12
CA HIS A 17 5.92 -7.85 -6.04
C HIS A 17 5.43 -8.38 -4.72
N GLU A 18 6.25 -8.23 -3.69
CA GLU A 18 5.83 -8.49 -2.32
C GLU A 18 6.29 -7.37 -1.39
N TYR A 19 5.32 -6.83 -0.66
CA TYR A 19 5.54 -5.79 0.34
C TYR A 19 4.86 -6.18 1.66
N THR A 20 5.53 -5.84 2.75
CA THR A 20 4.86 -5.64 4.04
C THR A 20 4.58 -4.15 4.18
N LEU A 21 3.33 -3.78 4.45
CA LEU A 21 2.95 -2.40 4.74
C LEU A 21 2.66 -2.29 6.24
N GLU A 22 3.32 -1.33 6.88
CA GLU A 22 3.03 -0.93 8.24
C GLU A 22 2.48 0.50 8.20
N ALA A 23 1.27 0.69 8.70
CA ALA A 23 0.64 2.00 8.81
C ALA A 23 0.05 2.18 10.21
N ALA A 24 0.10 3.40 10.72
CA ALA A 24 -0.65 3.79 11.91
C ALA A 24 -1.68 4.83 11.52
N VAL A 25 -2.89 4.66 12.04
CA VAL A 25 -4.04 5.52 11.76
C VAL A 25 -4.56 6.03 13.08
N ASP A 26 -4.89 7.32 13.13
CA ASP A 26 -5.65 7.90 14.23
C ASP A 26 -7.10 7.39 14.17
N PRO A 27 -7.59 6.67 15.19
CA PRO A 27 -8.91 6.03 15.13
C PRO A 27 -10.07 7.04 15.22
N GLY A 28 -9.85 8.24 15.77
CA GLY A 28 -10.89 9.26 15.89
C GLY A 28 -11.12 10.07 14.61
N THR A 29 -10.08 10.19 13.78
CA THR A 29 -10.10 11.01 12.56
C THR A 29 -9.93 10.20 11.28
N GLY A 30 -9.46 8.96 11.36
CA GLY A 30 -9.08 8.15 10.21
C GLY A 30 -7.84 8.68 9.46
N VAL A 31 -7.06 9.58 10.06
CA VAL A 31 -5.85 10.14 9.43
C VAL A 31 -4.69 9.17 9.57
N VAL A 32 -4.00 8.89 8.46
CA VAL A 32 -2.77 8.11 8.45
C VAL A 32 -1.65 8.92 9.11
N LEU A 33 -1.13 8.47 10.24
CA LEU A 33 -0.06 9.13 11.00
C LEU A 33 1.32 8.80 10.45
N ARG A 34 1.53 7.54 10.05
CA ARG A 34 2.75 7.07 9.41
C ARG A 34 2.43 5.88 8.51
N SER A 35 3.27 5.68 7.51
CA SER A 35 3.19 4.53 6.61
C SER A 35 4.58 4.20 6.09
N GLN A 36 4.92 2.90 6.08
CA GLN A 36 6.17 2.40 5.54
C GLN A 36 5.94 1.06 4.84
N ALA A 37 6.50 0.92 3.64
CA ALA A 37 6.56 -0.35 2.94
C ALA A 37 7.96 -0.97 3.10
N VAL A 38 7.99 -2.22 3.54
CA VAL A 38 9.19 -3.06 3.58
C VAL A 38 9.12 -4.04 2.40
N PRO A 39 10.00 -3.90 1.40
CA PRO A 39 10.04 -4.82 0.28
C PRO A 39 10.50 -6.22 0.70
N ARG A 40 9.96 -7.25 0.04
CA ARG A 40 10.34 -8.65 0.22
C ARG A 40 10.81 -9.27 -1.09
N VAL A 41 9.94 -9.26 -2.11
CA VAL A 41 10.25 -9.74 -3.46
C VAL A 41 10.10 -8.58 -4.43
N LEU A 42 11.21 -8.23 -5.10
CA LEU A 42 11.30 -7.18 -6.11
C LEU A 42 12.17 -7.68 -7.27
N PRO A 43 11.59 -8.11 -8.40
CA PRO A 43 12.33 -8.84 -9.43
C PRO A 43 13.06 -7.92 -10.43
N TRP A 44 12.80 -6.60 -10.43
CA TRP A 44 13.53 -5.64 -11.25
C TRP A 44 14.37 -4.66 -10.41
N GLN A 45 15.47 -4.15 -10.99
CA GLN A 45 16.47 -3.35 -10.29
C GLN A 45 15.94 -1.97 -9.85
N GLU A 46 14.99 -1.42 -10.59
CA GLU A 46 14.33 -0.15 -10.35
C GLU A 46 13.25 -0.22 -9.25
N CYS A 47 12.71 -1.41 -8.99
CA CYS A 47 11.58 -1.61 -8.08
C CYS A 47 11.81 -1.15 -6.63
N PRO A 48 13.02 -1.28 -6.03
CA PRO A 48 13.27 -0.78 -4.67
C PRO A 48 13.02 0.72 -4.54
N GLY A 49 13.17 1.48 -5.62
CA GLY A 49 12.98 2.93 -5.64
C GLY A 49 11.54 3.39 -5.36
N ALA A 50 10.54 2.50 -5.52
CA ALA A 50 9.15 2.82 -5.22
C ALA A 50 8.82 2.77 -3.72
N ALA A 51 9.53 1.97 -2.93
CA ALA A 51 9.17 1.72 -1.52
C ALA A 51 9.07 2.99 -0.65
N PRO A 52 9.97 4.00 -0.79
CA PRO A 52 9.84 5.25 -0.06
C PRO A 52 8.54 6.02 -0.35
N SER A 53 7.86 5.78 -1.48
CA SER A 53 6.60 6.47 -1.80
C SER A 53 5.46 6.09 -0.84
N ALA A 54 5.58 4.99 -0.10
CA ALA A 54 4.61 4.60 0.93
C ALA A 54 4.47 5.64 2.05
N THR A 55 5.50 6.45 2.33
CA THR A 55 5.43 7.49 3.37
C THR A 55 4.52 8.64 2.97
N ARG A 56 4.26 8.83 1.67
CA ARG A 56 3.53 9.98 1.13
C ARG A 56 2.05 9.99 1.49
N ILE A 57 1.49 8.86 1.94
CA ILE A 57 0.09 8.81 2.41
C ILE A 57 -0.08 9.33 3.85
N ALA A 58 1.01 9.61 4.57
CA ALA A 58 0.92 10.25 5.87
C ALA A 58 0.22 11.62 5.75
N GLY A 59 -0.73 11.89 6.65
CA GLY A 59 -1.59 13.06 6.63
C GLY A 59 -2.83 12.96 5.73
N MET A 60 -3.00 11.86 4.97
CA MET A 60 -4.25 11.60 4.24
C MET A 60 -5.27 10.92 5.15
N ALA A 61 -6.56 11.25 4.97
CA ALA A 61 -7.62 10.45 5.58
C ALA A 61 -7.82 9.15 4.79
N LEU A 62 -8.18 8.06 5.48
CA LEU A 62 -8.39 6.74 4.85
C LEU A 62 -9.39 6.80 3.68
N GLU A 63 -10.48 7.56 3.83
CA GLU A 63 -11.51 7.73 2.80
C GLU A 63 -11.01 8.42 1.52
N GLU A 64 -9.93 9.20 1.61
CA GLU A 64 -9.36 9.92 0.48
C GLU A 64 -8.35 9.06 -0.30
N LEU A 65 -7.85 7.97 0.27
CA LEU A 65 -6.71 7.23 -0.28
C LEU A 65 -6.97 6.72 -1.69
N HIS A 66 -8.16 6.21 -1.98
CA HIS A 66 -8.51 5.73 -3.32
C HIS A 66 -8.33 6.81 -4.40
N PHE A 67 -8.72 8.05 -4.08
CA PHE A 67 -8.64 9.18 -5.00
C PHE A 67 -7.24 9.78 -5.04
N ARG A 68 -6.68 10.10 -3.86
CA ARG A 68 -5.41 10.83 -3.76
C ARG A 68 -4.23 10.00 -4.22
N VAL A 69 -4.14 8.72 -3.86
CA VAL A 69 -3.04 7.85 -4.33
C VAL A 69 -3.04 7.77 -5.86
N ARG A 70 -4.21 7.55 -6.48
CA ARG A 70 -4.32 7.50 -7.95
C ARG A 70 -3.92 8.81 -8.61
N ARG A 71 -4.26 9.95 -7.99
CA ARG A 71 -3.98 11.28 -8.53
C ARG A 71 -2.51 11.70 -8.35
N GLU A 72 -1.92 11.38 -7.21
CA GLU A 72 -0.68 12.03 -6.74
C GLU A 72 0.54 11.11 -6.79
N LEU A 73 0.35 9.80 -6.66
CA LEU A 73 1.44 8.83 -6.77
C LEU A 73 1.51 8.33 -8.20
N ASN A 74 2.17 9.11 -9.04
CA ASN A 74 2.42 8.78 -10.45
C ASN A 74 3.91 8.93 -10.81
N GLY A 75 4.27 8.48 -12.01
CA GLY A 75 5.65 8.49 -12.50
C GLY A 75 6.52 7.41 -11.89
N THR A 76 7.83 7.54 -12.07
CA THR A 76 8.83 6.49 -11.77
C THR A 76 9.24 6.42 -10.30
N SER A 77 8.81 7.36 -9.47
CA SER A 77 9.13 7.39 -8.03
C SER A 77 8.23 6.50 -7.18
N THR A 78 7.32 5.76 -7.81
CA THR A 78 6.35 4.86 -7.20
C THR A 78 6.06 3.71 -8.19
N CYS A 79 5.20 2.77 -7.81
CA CYS A 79 4.73 1.73 -8.72
C CYS A 79 3.24 1.46 -8.52
N THR A 80 2.57 1.00 -9.57
CA THR A 80 1.14 0.68 -9.55
C THR A 80 0.81 -0.37 -8.49
N HIS A 81 1.65 -1.39 -8.31
CA HIS A 81 1.42 -2.45 -7.31
C HIS A 81 1.47 -1.93 -5.86
N LEU A 82 2.43 -1.06 -5.53
CA LEU A 82 2.47 -0.43 -4.21
C LEU A 82 1.29 0.54 -4.04
N ASN A 83 0.92 1.28 -5.09
CA ASN A 83 -0.26 2.15 -5.05
C ASN A 83 -1.55 1.36 -4.79
N ASP A 84 -1.70 0.18 -5.37
CA ASP A 84 -2.86 -0.69 -5.15
C ASP A 84 -2.92 -1.15 -3.69
N LEU A 85 -1.78 -1.56 -3.13
CA LEU A 85 -1.65 -1.86 -1.70
C LEU A 85 -2.01 -0.66 -0.81
N LEU A 86 -1.47 0.53 -1.09
CA LEU A 86 -1.77 1.75 -0.33
C LEU A 86 -3.25 2.15 -0.43
N ARG A 87 -3.91 1.89 -1.56
CA ARG A 87 -5.37 2.13 -1.68
C ARG A 87 -6.18 1.10 -0.90
N SER A 88 -5.72 -0.15 -0.79
CA SER A 88 -6.44 -1.21 -0.08
C SER A 88 -6.61 -0.95 1.42
N ILE A 89 -5.72 -0.18 2.05
CA ILE A 89 -5.86 0.12 3.49
C ILE A 89 -7.00 1.09 3.80
N ALA A 90 -7.58 1.75 2.79
CA ALA A 90 -8.76 2.62 2.96
C ALA A 90 -9.92 1.86 3.61
N ASP A 91 -10.05 0.57 3.33
CA ASP A 91 -11.09 -0.32 3.88
C ASP A 91 -11.02 -0.42 5.41
N ALA A 92 -9.88 -0.11 6.03
CA ALA A 92 -9.75 -0.04 7.48
C ALA A 92 -10.71 0.99 8.11
N ALA A 93 -11.16 2.00 7.36
CA ALA A 93 -12.13 2.99 7.84
C ALA A 93 -13.44 2.33 8.28
N ALA A 94 -13.86 1.26 7.62
CA ALA A 94 -15.05 0.49 8.00
C ALA A 94 -14.83 -0.40 9.24
N LEU A 95 -13.58 -0.74 9.54
CA LEU A 95 -13.22 -1.66 10.63
C LEU A 95 -12.85 -0.94 11.92
N ILE A 96 -12.31 0.28 11.85
CA ILE A 96 -11.88 1.07 13.02
C ILE A 96 -13.00 1.22 14.07
N PRO A 97 -14.26 1.55 13.72
CA PRO A 97 -15.33 1.67 14.71
C PRO A 97 -15.62 0.37 15.48
N LEU A 98 -15.18 -0.79 14.97
CA LEU A 98 -15.35 -2.09 15.62
C LEU A 98 -14.23 -2.40 16.63
N LEU A 99 -13.20 -1.55 16.72
CA LEU A 99 -12.13 -1.70 17.72
C LEU A 99 -12.53 -1.14 19.08
N ASP A 100 -13.54 -0.27 19.12
CA ASP A 100 -14.13 0.32 20.33
C ASP A 100 -15.28 -0.52 20.93
N ILE A 101 -15.36 -1.81 20.57
CA ILE A 101 -16.29 -2.74 21.22
C ILE A 101 -15.72 -3.04 22.62
N GLY A 102 -16.15 -2.23 23.59
CA GLY A 102 -15.98 -2.49 25.02
C GLY A 102 -16.64 -3.78 25.49
#